data_AF-A0A226EVY1-F1
#
_entry.id   AF-A0A226EVY1-F1
#
_cell.length_a   1.000
_cell.length_b   1.000
_cell.length_c   1.000
_cell.angle_alpha   90.00
_cell.angle_beta   90.00
_cell.angle_gamma   90.00
#
_symmetry.space_group_name_H-M   'P 1'
#
loop_
_entity.id
_entity.type
_entity.pdbx_description
1 polymer ?
#
loop_
_entity_poly.entity_id
_entity_poly.type
_entity_poly.pdbx_seq_one_letter_code
_entity_poly.pdbx_strand_id
1 'polypeptide(L)'
;MSSCLVEEFHKMLIMLWEFSSMLFPFLVLGMLAYSPCSPPFIMSMFPNCMEIQRSETLQSFGLWTQVGIQGFQVWLWFHNTYAGTFWLSFIVQAGIACLLSYLRVLARDICKTQTERGMENRLKSYRSFQVLEKMFNAFLKARILPALLIGTISMNILSVFVCISLHGEIEISGLLLFLALGFNAALVNIITYTLASTVNTRSTQILRSFRTKMVGMRRKSELRRQIASCSVLGVQFGSNFIDRGTPLVIQDFCLNPIVSLSLLVVN
;
A
#
# COMPACT_ATOMS: atom_id res chain seq x y z
N MET A 1 12.24 18.05 6.25
CA MET A 1 12.45 16.80 5.49
C MET A 1 13.13 17.12 4.16
N SER A 2 14.46 17.03 4.15
CA SER A 2 15.36 17.29 3.02
C SER A 2 15.05 16.35 1.83
N SER A 3 15.44 16.74 0.61
CA SER A 3 15.17 15.96 -0.61
C SER A 3 15.72 14.55 -0.57
N CYS A 4 16.95 14.45 -0.10
CA CYS A 4 17.65 13.20 0.14
C CYS A 4 16.81 12.28 1.03
N LEU A 5 16.24 12.80 2.13
CA LEU A 5 15.53 11.96 3.10
C LEU A 5 14.28 11.27 2.53
N VAL A 6 13.53 11.90 1.60
CA VAL A 6 12.36 11.25 0.99
C VAL A 6 12.77 10.20 -0.04
N GLU A 7 13.83 10.46 -0.78
CA GLU A 7 14.34 9.51 -1.77
C GLU A 7 14.97 8.29 -1.10
N GLU A 8 15.81 8.52 -0.09
CA GLU A 8 16.41 7.45 0.73
C GLU A 8 15.35 6.66 1.51
N PHE A 9 14.32 7.34 2.04
CA PHE A 9 13.19 6.66 2.66
C PHE A 9 12.43 5.80 1.65
N HIS A 10 12.19 6.29 0.43
CA HIS A 10 11.51 5.52 -0.60
C HIS A 10 12.35 4.31 -1.07
N LYS A 11 13.66 4.47 -1.25
CA LYS A 11 14.59 3.36 -1.55
C LYS A 11 14.58 2.30 -0.44
N MET A 12 14.66 2.74 0.82
CA MET A 12 14.60 1.86 1.98
C MET A 12 13.29 1.07 2.02
N LEU A 13 12.18 1.73 1.75
CA LEU A 13 10.87 1.10 1.68
C LEU A 13 10.76 0.06 0.56
N ILE A 14 11.25 0.38 -0.64
CA ILE A 14 11.25 -0.57 -1.77
C ILE A 14 12.11 -1.79 -1.42
N MET A 15 13.32 -1.58 -0.88
CA MET A 15 14.20 -2.67 -0.45
C MET A 15 13.54 -3.54 0.62
N LEU A 16 12.86 -2.92 1.60
CA LEU A 16 12.14 -3.64 2.64
C LEU A 16 10.99 -4.49 2.06
N TRP A 17 10.24 -3.95 1.09
CA TRP A 17 9.18 -4.70 0.42
C TRP A 17 9.70 -5.83 -0.44
N GLU A 18 10.74 -5.60 -1.23
CA GLU A 18 11.35 -6.66 -2.04
C GLU A 18 11.85 -7.78 -1.15
N PHE A 19 12.57 -7.46 -0.07
CA PHE A 19 13.02 -8.45 0.90
C PHE A 19 11.85 -9.20 1.54
N SER A 20 10.82 -8.50 2.01
CA SER A 20 9.64 -9.12 2.61
C SER A 20 8.87 -10.00 1.61
N SER A 21 8.80 -9.58 0.35
CA SER A 21 8.13 -10.31 -0.73
C SER A 21 8.83 -11.61 -1.10
N MET A 22 10.17 -11.65 -0.97
CA MET A 22 10.96 -12.87 -1.14
C MET A 22 10.86 -13.76 0.09
N LEU A 23 10.99 -13.19 1.29
CA LEU A 23 10.98 -13.96 2.53
C LEU A 23 9.66 -14.70 2.75
N PHE A 24 8.53 -14.09 2.39
CA PHE A 24 7.21 -14.64 2.70
C PHE A 24 6.94 -16.01 2.02
N PRO A 25 7.14 -16.20 0.70
CA PRO A 25 7.03 -17.51 0.07
C PRO A 25 8.01 -18.57 0.64
N PHE A 26 9.22 -18.18 1.06
CA PHE A 26 10.15 -19.10 1.71
C PHE A 26 9.65 -19.55 3.08
N LEU A 27 9.02 -18.65 3.86
CA LEU A 27 8.37 -19.01 5.12
C LEU A 27 7.21 -19.98 4.87
N VAL A 28 6.40 -19.73 3.83
CA VAL A 28 5.32 -20.65 3.42
C VAL A 28 5.87 -22.01 3.01
N LEU A 29 6.95 -22.06 2.23
CA LEU A 29 7.62 -23.30 1.84
C LEU A 29 8.11 -24.07 3.08
N GLY A 30 8.73 -23.38 4.04
CA GLY A 30 9.17 -23.98 5.31
C GLY A 30 8.01 -24.57 6.10
N MET A 31 6.87 -23.88 6.15
CA MET A 31 5.67 -24.39 6.80
C MET A 31 5.04 -25.58 6.07
N LEU A 32 4.98 -25.55 4.74
CA LEU A 32 4.50 -26.68 3.93
C LEU A 32 5.40 -27.92 4.07
N ALA A 33 6.69 -27.73 4.31
CA ALA A 33 7.62 -28.81 4.58
C ALA A 33 7.45 -29.40 5.99
N TYR A 34 7.08 -28.57 6.97
CA TYR A 34 6.89 -29.00 8.36
C TYR A 34 5.51 -29.64 8.59
N SER A 35 4.43 -28.99 8.15
CA SER A 35 3.05 -29.39 8.39
C SER A 35 2.15 -29.07 7.19
N PRO A 36 2.14 -29.93 6.14
CA PRO A 36 1.38 -29.66 4.92
C PRO A 36 -0.13 -29.72 5.10
N CYS A 37 -0.62 -30.45 6.11
CA CYS A 37 -2.05 -30.63 6.38
C CYS A 37 -2.66 -29.51 7.25
N SER A 38 -1.88 -28.51 7.67
CA SER A 38 -2.40 -27.39 8.44
C SER A 38 -3.24 -26.45 7.57
N PRO A 39 -4.42 -25.99 8.04
CA PRO A 39 -5.13 -24.88 7.41
C PRO A 39 -4.23 -23.63 7.39
N PRO A 40 -4.24 -22.78 6.34
CA PRO A 40 -5.18 -22.72 5.21
C PRO A 40 -4.62 -23.35 3.90
N PHE A 41 -3.72 -24.34 4.00
CA PHE A 41 -3.07 -24.88 2.81
C PHE A 41 -4.01 -25.74 1.97
N ILE A 42 -3.80 -25.81 0.65
CA ILE A 42 -4.70 -26.54 -0.27
C ILE A 42 -4.77 -28.02 0.13
N MET A 43 -3.66 -28.56 0.61
CA MET A 43 -3.59 -29.97 1.04
C MET A 43 -4.52 -30.26 2.23
N SER A 44 -4.76 -29.29 3.13
CA SER A 44 -5.70 -29.43 4.25
C SER A 44 -7.16 -29.60 3.81
N MET A 45 -7.50 -29.24 2.56
CA MET A 45 -8.85 -29.40 2.02
C MET A 45 -9.14 -30.83 1.55
N PHE A 46 -8.13 -31.70 1.46
CA PHE A 46 -8.32 -33.10 1.09
C PHE A 46 -8.66 -33.93 2.33
N PRO A 47 -9.75 -34.73 2.30
CA PRO A 47 -10.21 -35.51 3.46
C PRO A 47 -9.17 -36.53 3.94
N ASN A 48 -8.30 -36.99 3.05
CA ASN A 48 -7.32 -38.05 3.33
C ASN A 48 -5.89 -37.48 3.49
N CYS A 49 -5.72 -36.20 3.88
CA CYS A 49 -4.41 -35.56 3.97
C CYS A 49 -3.41 -36.36 4.83
N MET A 50 -3.84 -36.82 6.02
CA MET A 50 -3.00 -37.63 6.91
C MET A 50 -2.67 -39.02 6.35
N GLU A 51 -3.58 -39.61 5.57
CA GLU A 51 -3.36 -40.93 4.97
C GLU A 51 -2.39 -40.85 3.78
N ILE A 52 -2.52 -39.81 2.95
CA ILE A 52 -1.60 -39.52 1.84
C ILE A 52 -0.18 -39.29 2.37
N GLN A 53 -0.04 -38.65 3.53
CA GLN A 53 1.27 -38.42 4.16
C GLN A 53 1.90 -39.71 4.74
N ARG A 54 1.09 -40.68 5.21
CA ARG A 54 1.59 -41.91 5.87
C ARG A 54 1.72 -43.13 4.96
N SER A 55 1.03 -43.17 3.83
CA SER A 55 0.92 -44.39 3.03
C SER A 55 2.18 -44.69 2.20
N GLU A 56 2.94 -45.71 2.62
CA GLU A 56 4.12 -46.22 1.89
C GLU A 56 3.78 -46.93 0.56
N THR A 57 2.55 -47.41 0.38
CA THR A 57 2.15 -48.30 -0.74
C THR A 57 1.64 -47.57 -2.00
N LEU A 58 1.38 -46.26 -1.92
CA LEU A 58 0.92 -45.39 -3.02
C LEU A 58 2.03 -44.42 -3.47
N GLN A 59 3.28 -44.85 -3.30
CA GLN A 59 4.49 -44.03 -3.18
C GLN A 59 4.85 -43.21 -4.43
N SER A 60 4.50 -43.65 -5.63
CA SER A 60 4.82 -42.89 -6.85
C SER A 60 3.74 -41.86 -7.17
N PHE A 61 2.49 -42.29 -7.35
CA PHE A 61 1.40 -41.39 -7.73
C PHE A 61 1.06 -40.36 -6.64
N GLY A 62 1.05 -40.78 -5.36
CA GLY A 62 0.79 -39.89 -4.23
C GLY A 62 1.87 -38.81 -4.06
N LEU A 63 3.15 -39.18 -4.18
CA LEU A 63 4.28 -38.25 -4.03
C LEU A 63 4.26 -37.17 -5.13
N TRP A 64 4.02 -37.55 -6.39
CA TRP A 64 3.93 -36.57 -7.49
C TRP A 64 2.76 -35.61 -7.29
N THR A 65 1.61 -36.10 -6.80
CA THR A 65 0.46 -35.21 -6.49
C THR A 65 0.76 -34.26 -5.34
N GLN A 66 1.41 -34.72 -4.27
CA GLN A 66 1.79 -33.89 -3.13
C GLN A 66 2.81 -32.81 -3.53
N VAL A 67 3.89 -33.21 -4.20
CA VAL A 67 4.91 -32.28 -4.71
C VAL A 67 4.30 -31.29 -5.70
N GLY A 68 3.39 -31.75 -6.56
CA GLY A 68 2.65 -30.90 -7.50
C GLY A 68 1.79 -29.85 -6.79
N ILE A 69 1.00 -30.23 -5.79
CA ILE A 69 0.14 -29.32 -5.02
C ILE A 69 0.98 -28.32 -4.23
N GLN A 70 2.03 -28.79 -3.54
CA GLN A 70 2.93 -27.92 -2.77
C GLN A 70 3.67 -26.94 -3.70
N GLY A 71 4.21 -27.42 -4.82
CA GLY A 71 4.88 -26.60 -5.82
C GLY A 71 3.95 -25.55 -6.42
N PHE A 72 2.72 -25.95 -6.78
CA PHE A 72 1.70 -25.03 -7.26
C PHE A 72 1.33 -23.98 -6.22
N GLN A 73 1.19 -24.36 -4.95
CA GLN A 73 0.87 -23.43 -3.88
C GLN A 73 1.99 -22.42 -3.64
N VAL A 74 3.24 -22.86 -3.61
CA VAL A 74 4.41 -21.97 -3.49
C VAL A 74 4.48 -21.04 -4.70
N TRP A 75 4.25 -21.55 -5.90
CA TRP A 75 4.20 -20.74 -7.12
C TRP A 75 3.09 -19.67 -7.06
N LEU A 76 1.89 -20.01 -6.58
CA LEU A 76 0.80 -19.05 -6.38
C LEU A 76 1.20 -17.94 -5.39
N TRP A 77 1.83 -18.30 -4.28
CA TRP A 77 2.31 -17.32 -3.30
C TRP A 77 3.39 -16.40 -3.87
N PHE A 78 4.36 -16.96 -4.60
CA PHE A 78 5.35 -16.17 -5.33
C PHE A 78 4.67 -15.23 -6.32
N HIS A 79 3.85 -15.76 -7.22
CA HIS A 79 3.20 -14.97 -8.27
C HIS A 79 2.34 -13.85 -7.68
N ASN A 80 1.49 -14.15 -6.69
CA ASN A 80 0.60 -13.16 -6.08
C ASN A 80 1.38 -12.09 -5.29
N THR A 81 2.41 -12.49 -4.54
CA THR A 81 3.21 -11.54 -3.75
C THR A 81 4.00 -10.61 -4.67
N TYR A 82 4.63 -11.15 -5.72
CA TYR A 82 5.37 -10.34 -6.71
C TYR A 82 4.45 -9.43 -7.53
N ALA A 83 3.31 -9.96 -8.01
CA ALA A 83 2.33 -9.15 -8.73
C ALA A 83 1.82 -8.00 -7.85
N GLY A 84 1.35 -8.30 -6.63
CA GLY A 84 0.86 -7.31 -5.68
C GLY A 84 1.91 -6.25 -5.33
N THR A 85 3.13 -6.68 -5.03
CA THR A 85 4.26 -5.77 -4.73
C THR A 85 4.59 -4.89 -5.92
N PHE A 86 4.55 -5.42 -7.15
CA PHE A 86 4.81 -4.63 -8.35
C PHE A 86 3.80 -3.49 -8.50
N TRP A 87 2.50 -3.78 -8.41
CA TRP A 87 1.45 -2.77 -8.50
C TRP A 87 1.55 -1.73 -7.39
N LEU A 88 1.87 -2.16 -6.16
CA LEU A 88 2.01 -1.27 -5.03
C LEU A 88 3.23 -0.34 -5.12
N SER A 89 4.40 -0.92 -5.28
CA SER A 89 5.67 -0.19 -5.22
C SER A 89 5.87 0.68 -6.46
N PHE A 90 5.68 0.13 -7.65
CA PHE A 90 6.01 0.85 -8.89
C PHE A 90 4.92 1.79 -9.36
N ILE A 91 3.64 1.48 -9.12
CA ILE A 91 2.56 2.31 -9.65
C ILE A 91 2.09 3.28 -8.59
N VAL A 92 1.68 2.80 -7.42
CA VAL A 92 1.13 3.68 -6.37
C VAL A 92 2.23 4.53 -5.77
N GLN A 93 3.26 3.89 -5.21
CA GLN A 93 4.23 4.63 -4.41
C GLN A 93 5.22 5.41 -5.27
N ALA A 94 5.79 4.83 -6.32
CA ALA A 94 6.67 5.59 -7.20
C ALA A 94 5.92 6.74 -7.91
N GLY A 95 4.64 6.53 -8.26
CA GLY A 95 3.77 7.59 -8.77
C GLY A 95 3.59 8.74 -7.77
N ILE A 96 3.29 8.42 -6.50
CA ILE A 96 3.19 9.42 -5.42
C ILE A 96 4.53 10.11 -5.16
N ALA A 97 5.63 9.35 -5.12
CA ALA A 97 6.98 9.88 -4.90
C ALA A 97 7.39 10.83 -6.04
N CYS A 98 7.05 10.50 -7.28
CA CYS A 98 7.24 11.34 -8.45
C CYS A 98 6.49 12.68 -8.31
N LEU A 99 5.21 12.65 -7.97
CA LEU A 99 4.40 13.85 -7.70
C LEU A 99 5.00 14.70 -6.56
N LEU A 100 5.43 14.07 -5.47
CA LEU A 100 6.10 14.76 -4.36
C LEU A 100 7.41 15.41 -4.79
N SER A 101 8.18 14.75 -5.65
CA SER A 101 9.43 15.28 -6.19
C SER A 101 9.18 16.53 -7.04
N TYR A 102 8.20 16.49 -7.95
CA TYR A 102 7.81 17.64 -8.75
C TYR A 102 7.30 18.82 -7.92
N LEU A 103 6.43 18.56 -6.94
CA LEU A 103 5.95 19.59 -6.01
C LEU A 103 7.12 20.21 -5.23
N ARG A 104 8.11 19.42 -4.83
CA ARG A 104 9.30 19.93 -4.13
C ARG A 104 10.16 20.82 -5.03
N VAL A 105 10.46 20.39 -6.25
CA VAL A 105 11.24 21.21 -7.21
C VAL A 105 10.54 22.54 -7.43
N LEU A 106 9.23 22.49 -7.65
CA LEU A 106 8.42 23.69 -7.80
C LEU A 106 8.47 24.59 -6.56
N ALA A 107 8.35 24.04 -5.35
CA ALA A 107 8.43 24.80 -4.11
C ALA A 107 9.78 25.54 -3.96
N ARG A 108 10.89 24.88 -4.31
CA ARG A 108 12.23 25.50 -4.29
C ARG A 108 12.34 26.64 -5.29
N ASP A 109 11.82 26.44 -6.49
CA ASP A 109 11.86 27.43 -7.54
C ASP A 109 10.99 28.65 -7.24
N ILE A 110 9.82 28.43 -6.62
CA ILE A 110 8.97 29.52 -6.13
C ILE A 110 9.74 30.37 -5.12
N CYS A 111 10.47 29.75 -4.17
CA CYS A 111 11.26 30.49 -3.18
C CYS A 111 12.32 31.40 -3.80
N LYS A 112 12.98 30.97 -4.88
CA LYS A 112 14.00 31.75 -5.59
C LYS A 112 13.43 32.84 -6.50
N THR A 113 12.21 32.66 -6.99
CA THR A 113 11.60 33.58 -7.95
C THR A 113 11.11 34.85 -7.26
N GLN A 114 11.48 36.01 -7.81
CA GLN A 114 10.99 37.34 -7.41
C GLN A 114 10.24 38.07 -8.53
N THR A 115 10.43 37.66 -9.79
CA THR A 115 9.83 38.31 -10.97
C THR A 115 8.41 37.80 -11.26
N GLU A 116 7.51 38.68 -11.67
CA GLU A 116 6.13 38.33 -12.06
C GLU A 116 6.08 37.28 -13.18
N ARG A 117 6.86 37.47 -14.25
CA ARG A 117 6.95 36.53 -15.37
C ARG A 117 7.46 35.16 -14.95
N GLY A 118 8.36 35.12 -13.96
CA GLY A 118 8.83 33.87 -13.37
C GLY A 118 7.70 33.14 -12.64
N MET A 119 6.85 33.87 -11.91
CA MET A 119 5.72 33.30 -11.19
C MET A 119 4.65 32.73 -12.13
N GLU A 120 4.33 33.41 -13.23
CA GLU A 120 3.41 32.90 -14.27
C GLU A 120 3.90 31.57 -14.86
N ASN A 121 5.20 31.47 -15.18
CA ASN A 121 5.78 30.23 -15.70
C ASN A 121 5.66 29.06 -14.70
N ARG A 122 5.88 29.33 -13.40
CA ARG A 122 5.73 28.31 -12.35
C ARG A 122 4.29 27.90 -12.13
N LEU A 123 3.35 28.84 -12.27
CA LEU A 123 1.92 28.54 -12.21
C LEU A 123 1.48 27.67 -13.40
N LYS A 124 2.05 27.91 -14.59
CA LYS A 124 1.84 27.04 -15.75
C LYS A 124 2.36 25.62 -15.50
N SER A 125 3.54 25.47 -14.91
CA SER A 125 4.06 24.14 -14.49
C SER A 125 3.15 23.45 -13.48
N TYR A 126 2.63 24.20 -12.49
CA TYR A 126 1.67 23.65 -11.52
C TYR A 126 0.41 23.10 -12.19
N ARG A 127 -0.13 23.81 -13.20
CA ARG A 127 -1.29 23.33 -13.97
C ARG A 127 -0.98 22.04 -14.72
N SER A 128 0.22 21.89 -15.29
CA SER A 128 0.63 20.62 -15.89
C SER A 128 0.65 19.48 -14.85
N PHE A 129 1.09 19.75 -13.63
CA PHE A 129 1.05 18.76 -12.54
C PHE A 129 -0.37 18.40 -12.11
N GLN A 130 -1.33 19.33 -12.15
CA GLN A 130 -2.74 19.03 -11.90
C GLN A 130 -3.32 18.09 -12.95
N VAL A 131 -2.93 18.25 -14.23
CA VAL A 131 -3.35 17.31 -15.29
C VAL A 131 -2.76 15.92 -15.02
N LEU A 132 -1.48 15.85 -14.67
CA LEU A 132 -0.82 14.59 -14.33
C LEU A 132 -1.46 13.88 -13.13
N GLU A 133 -1.79 14.64 -12.07
CA GLU A 133 -2.48 14.11 -10.89
C GLU A 133 -3.89 13.61 -11.23
N LYS A 134 -4.64 14.30 -12.10
CA LYS A 134 -5.94 13.81 -12.58
C LYS A 134 -5.83 12.52 -13.37
N MET A 135 -4.83 12.40 -14.27
CA MET A 135 -4.58 11.15 -15.01
C MET A 135 -4.19 10.02 -14.06
N PHE A 136 -3.33 10.30 -13.08
CA PHE A 136 -2.93 9.34 -12.07
C PHE A 136 -4.12 8.87 -11.22
N ASN A 137 -4.96 9.79 -10.76
CA ASN A 137 -6.16 9.48 -9.99
C ASN A 137 -7.21 8.73 -10.82
N ALA A 138 -7.39 9.04 -12.12
CA ALA A 138 -8.29 8.30 -12.99
C ALA A 138 -7.88 6.82 -13.10
N PHE A 139 -6.57 6.56 -13.19
CA PHE A 139 -6.04 5.21 -13.22
C PHE A 139 -6.15 4.50 -11.87
N LEU A 140 -5.74 5.17 -10.78
CA LEU A 140 -5.75 4.57 -9.44
C LEU A 140 -7.17 4.27 -8.95
N LYS A 141 -8.10 5.22 -9.04
CA LYS A 141 -9.46 5.07 -8.52
C LYS A 141 -10.23 3.94 -9.18
N ALA A 142 -10.04 3.75 -10.49
CA ALA A 142 -10.84 2.80 -11.24
C ALA A 142 -10.50 1.34 -10.93
N ARG A 143 -9.26 1.04 -10.54
CA ARG A 143 -8.78 -0.35 -10.42
C ARG A 143 -7.94 -0.62 -9.19
N ILE A 144 -6.91 0.19 -8.97
CA ILE A 144 -5.87 -0.13 -7.99
C ILE A 144 -6.32 0.18 -6.57
N LEU A 145 -6.98 1.31 -6.36
CA LEU A 145 -7.40 1.75 -5.02
C LEU A 145 -8.47 0.82 -4.41
N PRO A 146 -9.51 0.38 -5.15
CA PRO A 146 -10.47 -0.61 -4.64
C PRO A 146 -9.82 -1.97 -4.40
N ALA A 147 -8.99 -2.46 -5.33
CA ALA A 147 -8.29 -3.73 -5.16
C ALA A 147 -7.33 -3.70 -3.96
N LEU A 148 -6.64 -2.58 -3.77
CA LEU A 148 -5.77 -2.36 -2.62
C LEU A 148 -6.57 -2.40 -1.33
N LEU A 149 -7.63 -1.59 -1.22
CA LEU A 149 -8.45 -1.56 -0.03
C LEU A 149 -9.01 -2.93 0.32
N ILE A 150 -9.70 -3.57 -0.62
CA ILE A 150 -10.34 -4.86 -0.36
C ILE A 150 -9.27 -5.89 0.00
N GLY A 151 -8.18 -5.95 -0.76
CA GLY A 151 -7.09 -6.90 -0.52
C GLY A 151 -6.39 -6.69 0.82
N THR A 152 -5.83 -5.50 1.06
CA THR A 152 -5.02 -5.24 2.25
C THR A 152 -5.86 -5.19 3.52
N ILE A 153 -7.08 -4.63 3.47
CA ILE A 153 -7.97 -4.62 4.64
C ILE A 153 -8.41 -6.03 4.99
N SER A 154 -8.83 -6.83 3.99
CA SER A 154 -9.25 -8.21 4.25
C SER A 154 -8.08 -9.03 4.81
N MET A 155 -6.89 -8.90 4.25
CA MET A 155 -5.69 -9.57 4.77
C MET A 155 -5.37 -9.15 6.21
N ASN A 156 -5.48 -7.86 6.53
CA ASN A 156 -5.24 -7.35 7.89
C ASN A 156 -6.28 -7.90 8.89
N ILE A 157 -7.57 -7.83 8.54
CA ILE A 157 -8.66 -8.33 9.38
C ILE A 157 -8.50 -9.83 9.63
N LEU A 158 -8.34 -10.63 8.57
CA LEU A 158 -8.23 -12.09 8.67
C LEU A 158 -7.01 -12.50 9.48
N SER A 159 -5.85 -11.90 9.21
CA SER A 159 -4.62 -12.17 9.95
C SER A 159 -4.79 -11.91 11.44
N VAL A 160 -5.23 -10.70 11.81
CA VAL A 160 -5.32 -10.31 13.22
C VAL A 160 -6.40 -11.11 13.94
N PHE A 161 -7.53 -11.37 13.29
CA PHE A 161 -8.58 -12.23 13.83
C PHE A 161 -8.06 -13.64 14.12
N VAL A 162 -7.33 -14.27 13.18
CA VAL A 162 -6.73 -15.60 13.39
C VAL A 162 -5.73 -15.56 14.56
N CYS A 163 -4.91 -14.52 14.63
CA CYS A 163 -3.96 -14.34 15.74
C CYS A 163 -4.62 -14.12 17.10
N ILE A 164 -5.83 -13.57 17.18
CA ILE A 164 -6.54 -13.35 18.46
C ILE A 164 -7.39 -14.56 18.81
N SER A 165 -8.22 -15.03 17.89
CA SER A 165 -9.26 -16.02 18.17
C SER A 165 -8.75 -17.46 18.14
N LEU A 166 -7.72 -17.76 17.33
CA LEU A 166 -7.21 -19.13 17.14
C LEU A 166 -5.78 -19.33 17.70
N HIS A 167 -5.30 -18.43 18.56
CA HIS A 167 -3.93 -18.48 19.09
C HIS A 167 -3.60 -19.74 19.90
N GLY A 168 -4.62 -20.39 20.50
CA GLY A 168 -4.46 -21.63 21.27
C GLY A 168 -4.57 -22.91 20.45
N GLU A 169 -5.10 -22.83 19.23
CA GLU A 169 -5.35 -24.00 18.36
C GLU A 169 -4.29 -24.17 17.27
N ILE A 170 -3.63 -23.08 16.88
CA ILE A 170 -2.67 -23.06 15.78
C ILE A 170 -1.25 -23.25 16.32
N GLU A 171 -0.42 -23.99 15.57
CA GLU A 171 1.01 -24.09 15.83
C GLU A 171 1.68 -22.70 15.84
N ILE A 172 2.72 -22.53 16.66
CA ILE A 172 3.46 -21.26 16.80
C ILE A 172 3.98 -20.75 15.44
N SER A 173 4.34 -21.66 14.53
CA SER A 173 4.77 -21.37 13.16
C SER A 173 3.67 -20.66 12.36
N GLY A 174 2.44 -21.19 12.40
CA GLY A 174 1.26 -20.60 11.78
C GLY A 174 0.95 -19.23 12.34
N LEU A 175 0.97 -19.10 13.67
CA LEU A 175 0.74 -17.82 14.36
C LEU A 175 1.72 -16.73 13.91
N LEU A 176 3.00 -17.07 13.78
CA LEU A 176 4.04 -16.13 13.33
C LEU A 176 3.81 -15.68 11.89
N LEU A 177 3.40 -16.58 10.99
CA LEU A 177 3.08 -16.22 9.61
C LEU A 177 1.90 -15.25 9.55
N PHE A 178 0.81 -15.54 10.26
CA PHE A 178 -0.35 -14.67 10.28
C PHE A 178 0.01 -13.32 10.88
N LEU A 179 0.77 -13.26 11.98
CA LEU A 179 1.20 -12.01 12.57
C LEU A 179 2.05 -11.17 11.60
N ALA A 180 2.98 -11.81 10.89
CA ALA A 180 3.79 -11.14 9.87
C ALA A 180 2.92 -10.62 8.70
N LEU A 181 1.91 -11.37 8.26
CA LEU A 181 0.99 -10.94 7.21
C LEU A 181 0.20 -9.69 7.63
N GLY A 182 -0.37 -9.68 8.82
CA GLY A 182 -1.16 -8.56 9.35
C GLY A 182 -0.31 -7.33 9.56
N PHE A 183 0.88 -7.49 10.13
CA PHE A 183 1.83 -6.40 10.30
C PHE A 183 2.23 -5.77 8.95
N ASN A 184 2.56 -6.60 7.94
CA ASN A 184 2.87 -6.11 6.61
C ASN A 184 1.68 -5.39 5.96
N ALA A 185 0.47 -5.94 6.06
CA ALA A 185 -0.75 -5.32 5.53
C ALA A 185 -1.03 -3.95 6.19
N ALA A 186 -0.89 -3.86 7.52
CA ALA A 186 -1.04 -2.62 8.26
C ALA A 186 0.02 -1.59 7.87
N LEU A 187 1.29 -1.99 7.76
CA LEU A 187 2.37 -1.10 7.31
C LEU A 187 2.13 -0.56 5.90
N VAL A 188 1.74 -1.40 4.95
CA VAL A 188 1.42 -1.00 3.56
C VAL A 188 0.32 0.05 3.53
N ASN A 189 -0.73 -0.14 4.33
CA ASN A 189 -1.83 0.81 4.42
C ASN A 189 -1.34 2.14 5.00
N ILE A 190 -0.69 2.10 6.17
CA ILE A 190 -0.22 3.31 6.86
C ILE A 190 0.73 4.12 5.96
N ILE A 191 1.70 3.47 5.32
CA ILE A 191 2.70 4.15 4.48
C ILE A 191 2.04 4.74 3.23
N THR A 192 1.23 3.96 2.51
CA THR A 192 0.56 4.42 1.28
C THR A 192 -0.32 5.64 1.56
N TYR A 193 -1.18 5.57 2.58
CA TYR A 193 -2.09 6.67 2.91
C TYR A 193 -1.34 7.89 3.47
N THR A 194 -0.25 7.69 4.21
CA THR A 194 0.59 8.78 4.72
C THR A 194 1.30 9.52 3.58
N LEU A 195 1.83 8.79 2.59
CA LEU A 195 2.46 9.38 1.41
C LEU A 195 1.44 10.17 0.58
N ALA A 196 0.25 9.60 0.35
CA ALA A 196 -0.86 10.27 -0.31
C ALA A 196 -1.27 11.58 0.40
N SER A 197 -1.40 11.56 1.72
CA SER A 197 -1.72 12.75 2.52
C SER A 197 -0.62 13.82 2.48
N THR A 198 0.64 13.39 2.36
CA THR A 198 1.78 14.31 2.23
C THR A 198 1.69 15.11 0.93
N VAL A 199 1.21 14.51 -0.18
CA VAL A 199 0.97 15.23 -1.46
C VAL A 199 -0.02 16.37 -1.23
N ASN A 200 -1.16 16.07 -0.61
CA ASN A 200 -2.21 17.05 -0.30
C ASN A 200 -1.70 18.21 0.59
N THR A 201 -0.93 17.87 1.63
CA THR A 201 -0.34 18.88 2.52
C THR A 201 0.65 19.78 1.75
N ARG A 202 1.53 19.18 0.93
CA ARG A 202 2.58 19.91 0.21
C ARG A 202 2.02 20.81 -0.89
N SER A 203 1.03 20.33 -1.64
CA SER A 203 0.37 21.12 -2.68
C SER A 203 -0.37 22.33 -2.07
N THR A 204 -1.02 22.15 -0.92
CA THR A 204 -1.63 23.25 -0.14
C THR A 204 -0.60 24.28 0.29
N GLN A 205 0.56 23.84 0.79
CA GLN A 205 1.66 24.74 1.17
C GLN A 205 2.15 25.57 -0.03
N ILE A 206 2.31 24.94 -1.20
CA ILE A 206 2.76 25.61 -2.42
C ILE A 206 1.77 26.70 -2.86
N LEU A 207 0.46 26.40 -2.87
CA LEU A 207 -0.56 27.39 -3.20
C LEU A 207 -0.56 28.58 -2.22
N ARG A 208 -0.33 28.31 -0.92
CA ARG A 208 -0.16 29.38 0.08
C ARG A 208 1.09 30.21 -0.19
N SER A 209 2.23 29.59 -0.52
CA SER A 209 3.47 30.31 -0.88
C SER A 209 3.29 31.21 -2.10
N PHE A 210 2.57 30.74 -3.12
CA PHE A 210 2.18 31.59 -4.24
C PHE A 210 1.34 32.78 -3.77
N ARG A 211 0.32 32.55 -2.93
CA ARG A 211 -0.54 33.62 -2.40
C ARG A 211 0.23 34.69 -1.62
N THR A 212 1.17 34.29 -0.77
CA THR A 212 1.97 35.22 0.02
C THR A 212 2.91 36.05 -0.85
N LYS A 213 3.59 35.43 -1.82
CA LYS A 213 4.54 36.16 -2.68
C LYS A 213 3.89 37.14 -3.65
N MET A 214 2.61 36.97 -3.96
CA MET A 214 1.87 37.89 -4.82
C MET A 214 1.48 39.22 -4.16
N VAL A 215 1.53 39.33 -2.83
CA VAL A 215 1.00 40.50 -2.09
C VAL A 215 1.69 41.82 -2.51
N GLY A 216 2.94 41.76 -2.98
CA GLY A 216 3.71 42.91 -3.47
C GLY A 216 3.74 43.10 -5.00
N MET A 217 3.01 42.30 -5.78
CA MET A 217 3.09 42.32 -7.25
C MET A 217 2.06 43.28 -7.88
N ARG A 218 2.45 43.92 -8.99
CA ARG A 218 1.63 44.90 -9.73
C ARG A 218 0.44 44.23 -10.40
N ARG A 219 0.62 42.99 -10.91
CA ARG A 219 -0.44 42.17 -11.54
C ARG A 219 -1.20 41.24 -10.58
N LYS A 220 -1.32 41.63 -9.29
CA LYS A 220 -1.91 40.77 -8.24
C LYS A 220 -3.33 40.26 -8.53
N SER A 221 -4.18 41.00 -9.22
CA SER A 221 -5.59 40.62 -9.45
C SER A 221 -5.70 39.42 -10.39
N GLU A 222 -5.03 39.47 -11.54
CA GLU A 222 -5.05 38.39 -12.53
C GLU A 222 -4.37 37.14 -11.99
N LEU A 223 -3.21 37.29 -11.33
CA LEU A 223 -2.48 36.17 -10.75
C LEU A 223 -3.24 35.51 -9.59
N ARG A 224 -3.92 36.32 -8.76
CA ARG A 224 -4.83 35.82 -7.71
C ARG A 224 -5.99 35.03 -8.31
N ARG A 225 -6.58 35.48 -9.42
CA ARG A 225 -7.65 34.75 -10.12
C ARG A 225 -7.14 33.41 -10.66
N GLN A 226 -5.93 33.38 -11.23
CA GLN A 226 -5.34 32.13 -11.72
C GLN A 226 -5.03 31.14 -10.59
N ILE A 227 -4.56 31.59 -9.44
CA ILE A 227 -4.31 30.70 -8.29
C ILE A 227 -5.62 30.25 -7.64
N ALA A 228 -6.64 31.10 -7.59
CA ALA A 228 -7.97 30.70 -7.13
C ALA A 228 -8.59 29.61 -8.04
N SER A 229 -8.25 29.60 -9.33
CA SER A 229 -8.67 28.52 -10.25
C SER A 229 -7.91 27.21 -10.05
N CYS A 230 -6.80 27.22 -9.32
CA CYS A 230 -6.00 26.01 -9.09
C CYS A 230 -6.51 25.25 -7.86
N SER A 231 -6.95 24.00 -8.06
CA SER A 231 -7.24 23.05 -6.98
C SER A 231 -5.96 22.52 -6.33
N VAL A 232 -6.08 22.13 -5.06
CA VAL A 232 -5.06 21.40 -4.32
C VAL A 232 -4.85 20.02 -4.98
N LEU A 233 -3.59 19.62 -5.20
CA LEU A 233 -3.28 18.28 -5.71
C LEU A 233 -3.33 17.29 -4.56
N GLY A 234 -3.99 16.15 -4.75
CA GLY A 234 -4.00 15.07 -3.78
C GLY A 234 -4.45 13.76 -4.41
N VAL A 235 -4.00 12.63 -3.87
CA VAL A 235 -4.53 11.33 -4.27
C VAL A 235 -5.95 11.24 -3.73
N GLN A 236 -6.90 10.96 -4.62
CA GLN A 236 -8.32 10.98 -4.29
C GLN A 236 -8.85 9.55 -4.10
N PHE A 237 -9.61 9.36 -3.03
CA PHE A 237 -10.38 8.15 -2.75
C PHE A 237 -11.86 8.43 -3.03
N GLY A 238 -12.42 7.81 -4.08
CA GLY A 238 -13.79 8.11 -4.51
C GLY A 238 -13.93 9.58 -4.92
N SER A 239 -14.81 10.33 -4.25
CA SER A 239 -14.97 11.78 -4.44
C SER A 239 -14.14 12.63 -3.47
N ASN A 240 -13.46 12.02 -2.49
CA ASN A 240 -12.80 12.71 -1.39
C ASN A 240 -11.28 12.66 -1.48
N PHE A 241 -10.60 13.61 -0.84
CA PHE A 241 -9.14 13.61 -0.73
C PHE A 241 -8.68 12.78 0.47
N ILE A 242 -7.52 12.12 0.32
CA ILE A 242 -6.89 11.41 1.44
C ILE A 242 -6.25 12.45 2.37
N ASP A 243 -6.86 12.66 3.52
CA ASP A 243 -6.36 13.51 4.59
C ASP A 243 -5.48 12.76 5.58
N ARG A 244 -4.79 13.49 6.47
CA ARG A 244 -3.85 12.92 7.45
C ARG A 244 -4.50 11.94 8.43
N GLY A 245 -5.82 12.04 8.64
CA GLY A 245 -6.58 11.12 9.48
C GLY A 245 -6.99 9.81 8.79
N THR A 246 -6.90 9.74 7.45
CA THR A 246 -7.34 8.56 6.68
C THR A 246 -6.66 7.25 7.10
N PRO A 247 -5.34 7.20 7.37
CA PRO A 247 -4.72 5.97 7.87
C PRO A 247 -5.34 5.48 9.19
N LEU A 248 -5.69 6.42 10.09
CA LEU A 248 -6.26 6.09 11.39
C LEU A 248 -7.71 5.59 11.25
N VAL A 249 -8.50 6.25 10.41
CA VAL A 249 -9.89 5.84 10.10
C VAL A 249 -9.91 4.46 9.45
N ILE A 250 -8.98 4.18 8.52
CA ILE A 250 -8.89 2.86 7.88
C ILE A 250 -8.49 1.79 8.91
N GLN A 251 -7.57 2.11 9.82
CA GLN A 251 -7.19 1.17 10.87
C GLN A 251 -8.35 0.90 11.84
N ASP A 252 -9.08 1.93 12.24
CA ASP A 252 -10.30 1.80 13.06
C ASP A 252 -11.37 0.94 12.35
N PHE A 253 -11.57 1.18 11.06
CA PHE A 253 -12.44 0.36 10.21
C PHE A 253 -11.99 -1.10 10.15
N CYS A 254 -10.68 -1.40 10.24
CA CYS A 254 -10.19 -2.78 10.33
C CYS A 254 -10.46 -3.38 11.71
N LEU A 255 -10.31 -2.60 12.79
CA LEU A 255 -10.49 -3.06 14.17
C LEU A 255 -11.94 -3.41 14.51
N ASN A 256 -12.92 -2.65 14.00
CA ASN A 256 -14.34 -2.87 14.33
C ASN A 256 -14.87 -4.28 13.93
N PRO A 257 -14.63 -4.78 12.70
CA PRO A 257 -14.96 -6.16 12.35
C PRO A 257 -14.19 -7.21 13.16
N ILE A 258 -12.91 -6.97 13.46
CA ILE A 258 -12.10 -7.91 14.26
C ILE A 258 -12.72 -8.09 15.64
N VAL A 259 -13.02 -6.98 16.35
CA VAL A 259 -13.63 -7.02 17.68
C VAL A 259 -14.99 -7.72 17.63
N SER A 260 -15.81 -7.40 16.63
CA SER A 260 -17.13 -8.02 16.47
C SER A 260 -17.03 -9.53 16.23
N LEU A 261 -16.12 -9.97 15.37
CA LEU A 261 -15.91 -11.39 15.08
C LEU A 261 -15.33 -12.14 16.27
N SER A 262 -14.37 -11.55 16.99
CA SER A 262 -13.80 -12.15 18.19
C SER A 262 -14.84 -12.30 19.30
N LEU A 263 -15.74 -11.32 19.48
CA LEU A 263 -16.84 -11.41 20.45
C LEU A 263 -17.87 -12.50 20.10
N LEU A 264 -18.06 -12.78 18.80
CA LEU A 264 -18.97 -13.83 18.34
C LEU A 264 -18.41 -15.24 18.52
N VAL A 265 -17.09 -15.43 18.45
CA VAL A 265 -16.44 -16.74 18.61
C VAL A 265 -16.18 -17.09 20.08
N VAL A 266 -16.05 -16.08 20.94
CA VAL A 266 -15.80 -16.27 22.38
C VAL A 266 -17.08 -16.55 23.18
N ASN A 267 -18.27 -16.31 22.62
CA ASN A 267 -19.57 -16.70 23.21
C ASN A 267 -20.07 -18.02 22.64
#